data_AF-A0A0Q8DTW8-F1
#
_entry.id   AF-A0A0Q8DTW8-F1
#
_cell.length_a   1.000
_cell.length_b   1.000
_cell.length_c   1.000
_cell.angle_alpha   90.00
_cell.angle_beta   90.00
_cell.angle_gamma   90.00
#
_symmetry.space_group_name_H-M   'P 1'
#
loop_
_entity.id
_entity.type
_entity.pdbx_description
1 polymer ?
#
loop_
_entity_poly.entity_id
_entity_poly.type
_entity_poly.pdbx_seq_one_letter_code
_entity_poly.pdbx_strand_id
1 'polypeptide(L)'
;MTTTGLIKIVRKFARDIDQLRWNTPSHVYNPLVYAWSAHREYLQRYGAVRGRVLLLGMNPGPWGMAQTGVLFGDVAMVRDWFHIASRLREPLPPQHPRYPILGMACHRNEGSGSRVWRWAQARVGTPEAFFERFFVWNYCPLLFLKDGRNLIPERLDKAEADALMALCDSALAAVVHVLKPSVVVGIGRYAQQRATAVLGADADVRYLLHPSPANPAANRNWPALAEQVLGPWLPPAP
;
A
#
# COMPACT_ATOMS: atom_id res chain seq x y z
N MET A 1 -6.82 10.93 18.58
CA MET A 1 -7.14 9.53 18.96
C MET A 1 -6.99 8.56 17.77
N THR A 2 -7.51 8.87 16.57
CA THR A 2 -7.45 8.02 15.37
C THR A 2 -6.02 7.62 14.96
N THR A 3 -5.11 8.59 14.78
CA THR A 3 -3.70 8.33 14.41
C THR A 3 -2.98 7.40 15.39
N THR A 4 -3.19 7.62 16.69
CA THR A 4 -2.64 6.76 17.74
C THR A 4 -3.19 5.33 17.63
N GLY A 5 -4.47 5.17 17.27
CA GLY A 5 -5.10 3.89 17.00
C GLY A 5 -4.47 3.18 15.80
N LEU A 6 -4.32 3.87 14.66
CA LEU A 6 -3.68 3.30 13.47
C LEU A 6 -2.24 2.86 13.75
N ILE A 7 -1.43 3.71 14.38
CA ILE A 7 -0.04 3.36 14.73
C ILE A 7 0.01 2.10 15.60
N LYS A 8 -0.91 1.94 16.57
CA LYS A 8 -1.00 0.72 17.37
C LYS A 8 -1.37 -0.51 16.53
N ILE A 9 -2.35 -0.37 15.63
CA ILE A 9 -2.75 -1.45 14.70
C ILE A 9 -1.56 -1.86 13.85
N VAL A 10 -0.87 -0.90 13.21
CA VAL A 10 0.26 -1.20 12.32
C VAL A 10 1.42 -1.83 13.09
N ARG A 11 1.74 -1.35 14.29
CA ARG A 11 2.80 -1.95 15.12
C ARG A 11 2.45 -3.36 15.60
N LYS A 12 1.17 -3.64 15.88
CA LYS A 12 0.72 -5.00 16.20
C LYS A 12 0.85 -5.88 14.97
N PHE A 13 0.28 -5.44 13.85
CA PHE A 13 0.29 -6.16 12.59
C PHE A 13 1.71 -6.49 12.11
N ALA A 14 2.61 -5.50 12.12
CA ALA A 14 4.01 -5.67 11.74
C ALA A 14 4.74 -6.71 12.60
N ARG A 15 4.43 -6.80 13.90
CA ARG A 15 5.04 -7.80 14.80
C ARG A 15 4.46 -9.19 14.60
N ASP A 16 3.13 -9.30 14.49
CA ASP A 16 2.45 -10.58 14.39
C ASP A 16 2.78 -11.27 13.06
N ILE A 17 2.78 -10.51 11.96
CA ILE A 17 3.07 -11.04 10.63
C ILE A 17 4.53 -11.48 10.48
N ASP A 18 5.45 -10.87 11.26
CA ASP A 18 6.87 -11.26 11.33
C ASP A 18 7.08 -12.61 12.04
N GLN A 19 6.08 -13.09 12.79
CA GLN A 19 6.14 -14.42 13.44
C GLN A 19 5.81 -15.56 12.48
N LEU A 20 5.22 -15.25 11.31
CA LEU A 20 4.94 -16.27 10.30
C LEU A 20 6.24 -16.88 9.78
N ARG A 21 6.18 -18.17 9.45
CA ARG A 21 7.29 -18.94 8.89
C ARG A 21 6.98 -19.23 7.42
N TRP A 22 8.01 -19.16 6.60
CA TRP A 22 7.88 -19.24 5.16
C TRP A 22 8.83 -20.29 4.58
N ASN A 23 8.28 -21.14 3.72
CA ASN A 23 8.96 -22.16 2.93
C ASN A 23 8.89 -21.84 1.43
N THR A 24 7.78 -21.24 0.95
CA THR A 24 7.60 -20.95 -0.48
C THR A 24 8.51 -19.83 -0.99
N PRO A 25 8.56 -18.63 -0.38
CA PRO A 25 9.44 -17.56 -0.81
C PRO A 25 10.88 -17.80 -0.34
N SER A 26 11.86 -17.37 -1.15
CA SER A 26 13.27 -17.39 -0.74
C SER A 26 13.62 -16.19 0.15
N HIS A 27 12.91 -15.07 -0.01
CA HIS A 27 13.10 -13.86 0.80
C HIS A 27 11.75 -13.20 1.08
N VAL A 28 11.64 -12.62 2.27
CA VAL A 28 10.46 -11.88 2.74
C VAL A 28 10.89 -10.56 3.33
N TYR A 29 10.37 -9.46 2.82
CA TYR A 29 10.68 -8.12 3.34
C TYR A 29 9.45 -7.51 4.01
N ASN A 30 9.64 -7.01 5.23
CA ASN A 30 8.65 -6.30 6.02
C ASN A 30 9.03 -4.82 6.19
N PRO A 31 8.64 -3.92 5.24
CA PRO A 31 8.94 -2.49 5.32
C PRO A 31 8.33 -1.80 6.55
N LEU A 32 7.31 -2.37 7.19
CA LEU A 32 6.78 -1.83 8.44
C LEU A 32 7.76 -1.97 9.62
N VAL A 33 8.80 -2.81 9.48
CA VAL A 33 9.87 -2.97 10.47
C VAL A 33 11.05 -2.07 10.13
N TYR A 34 11.66 -2.25 8.96
CA TYR A 34 12.91 -1.57 8.62
C TYR A 34 12.70 -0.15 8.07
N ALA A 35 11.57 0.18 7.44
CA ALA A 35 11.24 1.51 6.92
C ALA A 35 10.17 2.21 7.78
N TRP A 36 10.08 1.83 9.06
CA TRP A 36 9.05 2.30 9.97
C TRP A 36 9.02 3.83 10.15
N SER A 37 10.16 4.53 10.05
CA SER A 37 10.20 5.99 10.27
C SER A 37 9.28 6.74 9.31
N ALA A 38 9.39 6.44 8.01
CA ALA A 38 8.57 7.04 6.97
C ALA A 38 7.13 6.56 7.04
N HIS A 39 6.89 5.28 7.32
CA HIS A 39 5.53 4.77 7.47
C HIS A 39 4.80 5.43 8.66
N ARG A 40 5.50 5.60 9.80
CA ARG A 40 4.96 6.31 10.96
C ARG A 40 4.66 7.76 10.61
N GLU A 41 5.55 8.45 9.93
CA GLU A 41 5.33 9.83 9.49
C GLU A 41 4.13 9.94 8.55
N TYR A 42 3.99 9.04 7.58
CA TYR A 42 2.82 8.94 6.71
C TYR A 42 1.52 8.79 7.52
N LEU A 43 1.48 7.90 8.51
CA LEU A 43 0.32 7.73 9.38
C LEU A 43 0.06 8.97 10.25
N GLN A 44 1.12 9.62 10.74
CA GLN A 44 1.01 10.82 11.57
C GLN A 44 0.40 11.99 10.80
N ARG A 45 0.87 12.22 9.58
CA ARG A 45 0.40 13.31 8.71
C ARG A 45 -1.01 13.03 8.17
N TYR A 46 -1.27 11.80 7.72
CA TYR A 46 -2.44 11.52 6.87
C TYR A 46 -3.46 10.54 7.46
N GLY A 47 -3.19 9.93 8.62
CA GLY A 47 -4.05 8.89 9.22
C GLY A 47 -5.16 9.40 10.15
N ALA A 48 -5.22 10.71 10.45
CA ALA A 48 -6.13 11.23 11.47
C ALA A 48 -7.61 11.29 11.04
N VAL A 49 -7.84 11.59 9.76
CA VAL A 49 -9.16 11.90 9.20
C VAL A 49 -9.98 10.63 8.94
N ARG A 50 -11.26 10.67 9.29
CA ARG A 50 -12.24 9.55 9.16
C ARG A 50 -13.23 9.84 8.03
N GLY A 51 -14.02 8.86 7.60
CA GLY A 51 -15.11 9.07 6.62
C GLY A 51 -14.66 9.18 5.16
N ARG A 52 -13.34 9.11 4.92
CA ARG A 52 -12.72 9.22 3.60
C ARG A 52 -12.92 7.96 2.74
N VAL A 53 -12.62 8.09 1.46
CA VAL A 53 -12.44 6.94 0.55
C VAL A 53 -11.17 6.19 0.96
N LEU A 54 -11.26 4.88 1.20
CA LEU A 54 -10.09 4.04 1.43
C LEU A 54 -9.64 3.38 0.12
N LEU A 55 -8.51 3.78 -0.43
CA LEU A 55 -7.88 3.12 -1.56
C LEU A 55 -7.03 1.96 -1.04
N LEU A 56 -7.37 0.73 -1.43
CA LEU A 56 -6.73 -0.49 -0.96
C LEU A 56 -5.86 -1.11 -2.07
N GLY A 57 -4.55 -1.13 -1.88
CA GLY A 57 -3.59 -1.89 -2.68
C GLY A 57 -3.39 -3.31 -2.15
N MET A 58 -2.68 -4.14 -2.92
CA MET A 58 -2.39 -5.53 -2.56
C MET A 58 -1.23 -5.62 -1.56
N ASN A 59 0.00 -5.36 -2.01
CA ASN A 59 1.21 -5.45 -1.20
C ASN A 59 2.33 -4.56 -1.78
N PRO A 60 3.45 -4.35 -1.05
CA PRO A 60 4.56 -3.53 -1.53
C PRO A 60 5.12 -3.96 -2.88
N GLY A 61 5.43 -2.99 -3.73
CA GLY A 61 6.34 -3.20 -4.85
C GLY A 61 7.82 -3.12 -4.41
N PRO A 62 8.74 -3.83 -5.08
CA PRO A 62 10.15 -3.91 -4.69
C PRO A 62 10.90 -2.57 -4.76
N TRP A 63 10.43 -1.64 -5.59
CA TRP A 63 11.08 -0.33 -5.82
C TRP A 63 10.30 0.85 -5.21
N GLY A 64 9.17 0.55 -4.57
CA GLY A 64 8.28 1.54 -3.97
C GLY A 64 8.29 1.44 -2.46
N MET A 65 7.17 0.99 -1.89
CA MET A 65 7.00 0.82 -0.44
C MET A 65 8.08 -0.05 0.21
N ALA A 66 8.64 -1.05 -0.48
CA ALA A 66 9.74 -1.84 0.06
C ALA A 66 11.04 -1.03 0.25
N GLN A 67 11.20 0.09 -0.44
CA GLN A 67 12.33 1.01 -0.26
C GLN A 67 11.97 2.15 0.68
N THR A 68 10.76 2.70 0.55
CA THR A 68 10.41 3.97 1.20
C THR A 68 9.56 3.84 2.46
N GLY A 69 8.87 2.72 2.66
CA GLY A 69 7.87 2.55 3.71
C GLY A 69 6.52 3.24 3.45
N VAL A 70 6.41 4.05 2.38
CA VAL A 70 5.18 4.73 1.97
C VAL A 70 4.46 3.89 0.92
N LEU A 71 3.14 3.82 1.00
CA LEU A 71 2.33 3.02 0.07
C LEU A 71 2.43 3.57 -1.34
N PHE A 72 2.57 2.67 -2.33
CA PHE A 72 2.85 3.09 -3.72
C PHE A 72 4.05 4.06 -3.79
N GLY A 73 4.97 3.97 -2.83
CA GLY A 73 5.93 5.02 -2.53
C GLY A 73 7.11 5.04 -3.47
N ASP A 74 6.89 5.48 -4.72
CA ASP A 74 7.95 5.86 -5.65
C ASP A 74 8.89 6.89 -4.99
N VAL A 75 10.20 6.66 -5.10
CA VAL A 75 11.22 7.43 -4.35
C VAL A 75 11.13 8.92 -4.65
N ALA A 76 10.93 9.30 -5.91
CA ALA A 76 10.82 10.71 -6.30
C ALA A 76 9.57 11.33 -5.69
N MET A 77 8.42 10.65 -5.78
CA MET A 77 7.18 11.17 -5.18
C MET A 77 7.26 11.27 -3.66
N VAL A 78 7.85 10.30 -2.98
CA VAL A 78 8.02 10.33 -1.52
C VAL A 78 8.91 11.48 -1.06
N ARG A 79 9.97 11.79 -1.82
CA ARG A 79 10.88 12.91 -1.53
C ARG A 79 10.28 14.26 -1.90
N ASP A 80 9.80 14.38 -3.14
CA ASP A 80 9.53 15.67 -3.78
C ASP A 80 8.08 16.13 -3.61
N TRP A 81 7.14 15.22 -3.37
CA TRP A 81 5.74 15.55 -3.19
C TRP A 81 5.27 15.34 -1.76
N PHE A 82 5.56 14.19 -1.16
CA PHE A 82 5.21 13.92 0.24
C PHE A 82 6.15 14.63 1.24
N HIS A 83 7.37 14.95 0.83
CA HIS A 83 8.42 15.48 1.72
C HIS A 83 8.59 14.63 2.99
N ILE A 84 8.61 13.31 2.82
CA ILE A 84 8.84 12.33 3.89
C ILE A 84 10.27 11.78 3.76
N ALA A 85 11.04 11.89 4.83
CA ALA A 85 12.38 11.31 4.89
C ALA A 85 12.31 9.86 5.38
N SER A 86 12.73 8.91 4.54
CA SER A 86 12.81 7.51 4.93
C SER A 86 14.21 7.16 5.43
N ARG A 87 14.29 6.70 6.69
CA ARG A 87 15.52 6.16 7.28
C ARG A 87 15.31 4.68 7.53
N LEU A 88 16.15 3.87 6.90
CA LEU A 88 16.18 2.44 7.14
C LEU A 88 16.77 2.13 8.51
N ARG A 89 16.16 1.19 9.21
CA ARG A 89 16.63 0.66 10.49
C ARG A 89 17.42 -0.62 10.25
N GLU A 90 18.60 -0.67 10.85
CA GLU A 90 19.43 -1.88 10.90
C GLU A 90 19.05 -2.79 12.09
N PRO A 91 19.27 -4.12 11.98
CA PRO A 91 19.73 -4.82 10.78
C PRO A 91 18.63 -4.96 9.73
N LEU A 92 18.98 -4.80 8.45
CA LEU A 92 18.12 -5.18 7.33
C LEU A 92 17.93 -6.71 7.25
N PRO A 93 16.79 -7.20 6.70
CA PRO A 93 16.60 -8.63 6.48
C PRO A 93 17.62 -9.17 5.45
N PRO A 94 17.84 -10.50 5.39
CA PRO A 94 18.60 -11.10 4.31
C PRO A 94 18.07 -10.61 2.96
N GLN A 95 18.97 -10.14 2.09
CA GLN A 95 18.59 -9.46 0.85
C GLN A 95 18.87 -10.34 -0.37
N HIS A 96 17.91 -10.40 -1.27
CA HIS A 96 18.10 -11.00 -2.57
C HIS A 96 18.98 -10.08 -3.44
N PRO A 97 20.03 -10.57 -4.12
CA PRO A 97 20.96 -9.72 -4.90
C PRO A 97 20.29 -8.83 -5.97
N ARG A 98 19.23 -9.33 -6.61
CA ARG A 98 18.45 -8.56 -7.60
C ARG A 98 17.45 -7.55 -7.00
N TYR A 99 17.18 -7.63 -5.70
CA TYR A 99 16.21 -6.80 -4.98
C TYR A 99 16.85 -6.23 -3.70
N PRO A 100 17.93 -5.45 -3.82
CA PRO A 100 18.53 -4.82 -2.65
C PRO A 100 17.60 -3.75 -2.07
N ILE A 101 17.67 -3.56 -0.77
CA ILE A 101 17.01 -2.49 -0.03
C ILE A 101 18.02 -1.34 0.07
N LEU A 102 17.81 -0.33 -0.76
CA LEU A 102 18.66 0.86 -0.88
C LEU A 102 18.02 2.12 -0.27
N GLY A 103 16.75 2.02 0.13
CA GLY A 103 16.01 3.14 0.71
C GLY A 103 15.85 4.27 -0.30
N MET A 104 16.07 5.50 0.16
CA MET A 104 15.98 6.70 -0.69
C MET A 104 17.08 6.80 -1.76
N ALA A 105 18.12 5.95 -1.70
CA ALA A 105 19.14 5.85 -2.75
C ALA A 105 18.73 4.92 -3.91
N CYS A 106 17.52 4.32 -3.86
CA CYS A 106 17.03 3.50 -4.95
C CYS A 106 16.76 4.35 -6.21
N HIS A 107 17.48 4.07 -7.30
CA HIS A 107 17.28 4.73 -8.60
C HIS A 107 16.26 4.04 -9.50
N ARG A 108 15.75 2.87 -9.10
CA ARG A 108 14.73 2.14 -9.88
C ARG A 108 13.37 2.79 -9.64
N ASN A 109 12.65 3.03 -10.74
CA ASN A 109 11.31 3.61 -10.71
C ASN A 109 10.26 2.55 -10.34
N GLU A 110 9.35 2.91 -9.43
CA GLU A 110 8.14 2.14 -9.17
C GLU A 110 7.00 2.63 -10.09
N GLY A 111 6.88 2.05 -11.28
CA GLY A 111 5.92 2.54 -12.28
C GLY A 111 4.46 2.60 -11.84
N SER A 112 4.03 1.73 -10.91
CA SER A 112 2.69 1.78 -10.33
C SER A 112 2.49 2.98 -9.43
N GLY A 113 3.34 3.13 -8.41
CA GLY A 113 3.26 4.25 -7.49
C GLY A 113 3.50 5.60 -8.13
N SER A 114 4.45 5.67 -9.07
CA SER A 114 4.69 6.85 -9.88
C SER A 114 3.43 7.31 -10.62
N ARG A 115 2.66 6.37 -11.18
CA ARG A 115 1.41 6.67 -11.90
C ARG A 115 0.30 7.15 -10.96
N VAL A 116 0.13 6.51 -9.80
CA VAL A 116 -0.87 6.91 -8.79
C VAL A 116 -0.59 8.32 -8.28
N TRP A 117 0.64 8.56 -7.83
CA TRP A 117 0.94 9.81 -7.15
C TRP A 117 1.13 10.99 -8.10
N ARG A 118 1.64 10.78 -9.31
CA ARG A 118 1.67 11.86 -10.32
C ARG A 118 0.27 12.27 -10.76
N TRP A 119 -0.65 11.30 -10.89
CA TRP A 119 -2.06 11.61 -11.14
C TRP A 119 -2.65 12.42 -9.98
N ALA A 120 -2.41 11.99 -8.73
CA ALA A 120 -2.89 12.72 -7.56
C ALA A 120 -2.32 14.15 -7.52
N GLN A 121 -1.01 14.32 -7.70
CA GLN A 121 -0.35 15.63 -7.75
C GLN A 121 -0.96 16.52 -8.84
N ALA A 122 -1.14 16.01 -10.06
CA ALA A 122 -1.74 16.77 -11.15
C ALA A 122 -3.21 17.13 -10.89
N ARG A 123 -3.98 16.23 -10.26
CA ARG A 123 -5.43 16.37 -10.13
C ARG A 123 -5.88 17.14 -8.89
N VAL A 124 -5.13 17.04 -7.80
CA VAL A 124 -5.50 17.63 -6.50
C VAL A 124 -4.42 18.53 -5.89
N GLY A 125 -3.25 18.66 -6.53
CA GLY A 125 -2.18 19.54 -6.08
C GLY A 125 -1.35 18.93 -4.96
N THR A 126 -1.72 19.17 -3.70
CA THR A 126 -0.91 18.79 -2.53
C THR A 126 -1.29 17.42 -1.96
N PRO A 127 -0.38 16.73 -1.24
CA PRO A 127 -0.74 15.54 -0.50
C PRO A 127 -1.87 15.81 0.50
N GLU A 128 -1.85 16.94 1.20
CA GLU A 128 -2.85 17.30 2.20
C GLU A 128 -4.25 17.36 1.59
N ALA A 129 -4.40 18.02 0.43
CA ALA A 129 -5.67 18.08 -0.30
C ALA A 129 -6.16 16.68 -0.74
N PHE A 130 -5.24 15.79 -1.16
CA PHE A 130 -5.56 14.40 -1.45
C PHE A 130 -6.06 13.67 -0.20
N PHE A 131 -5.32 13.78 0.90
CA PHE A 131 -5.61 13.04 2.14
C PHE A 131 -6.77 13.62 2.95
N GLU A 132 -7.32 14.78 2.59
CA GLU A 132 -8.63 15.18 3.10
C GLU A 132 -9.76 14.28 2.63
N ARG A 133 -9.64 13.66 1.44
CA ARG A 133 -10.69 12.89 0.76
C ARG A 133 -10.41 11.41 0.67
N PHE A 134 -9.14 11.06 0.52
CA PHE A 134 -8.69 9.70 0.31
C PHE A 134 -7.73 9.27 1.42
N PHE A 135 -7.62 7.98 1.64
CA PHE A 135 -6.52 7.39 2.41
C PHE A 135 -6.06 6.13 1.69
N VAL A 136 -4.76 5.82 1.73
CA VAL A 136 -4.22 4.67 1.02
C VAL A 136 -3.72 3.63 2.01
N TRP A 137 -4.11 2.38 1.78
CA TRP A 137 -3.71 1.23 2.59
C TRP A 137 -3.30 0.06 1.70
N ASN A 138 -2.41 -0.82 2.18
CA ASN A 138 -2.04 -2.05 1.51
C ASN A 138 -2.58 -3.20 2.36
N TYR A 139 -3.30 -4.12 1.74
CA TYR A 139 -3.88 -5.26 2.43
C TYR A 139 -2.80 -6.10 3.13
N CYS A 140 -1.73 -6.45 2.42
CA CYS A 140 -0.57 -7.15 2.94
C CYS A 140 0.65 -6.21 2.96
N PRO A 141 1.44 -6.17 4.05
CA PRO A 141 2.60 -5.31 4.14
C PRO A 141 3.89 -5.98 3.66
N LEU A 142 3.85 -7.26 3.28
CA LEU A 142 5.03 -8.04 2.94
C LEU A 142 5.30 -8.07 1.43
N LEU A 143 6.58 -7.94 1.08
CA LEU A 143 7.08 -8.29 -0.25
C LEU A 143 7.67 -9.71 -0.18
N PHE A 144 7.25 -10.57 -1.11
CA PHE A 144 7.79 -11.92 -1.25
C PHE A 144 8.61 -12.04 -2.54
N LEU A 145 9.72 -12.76 -2.48
CA LEU A 145 10.57 -13.03 -3.63
C LEU A 145 10.82 -14.54 -3.76
N LYS A 146 10.83 -15.03 -5.00
CA LYS A 146 11.14 -16.42 -5.35
C LYS A 146 11.74 -16.48 -6.75
N ASP A 147 12.73 -17.34 -6.98
CA ASP A 147 13.35 -17.55 -8.30
C ASP A 147 13.81 -16.25 -8.99
N GLY A 148 14.33 -15.28 -8.22
CA GLY A 148 14.79 -13.99 -8.75
C GLY A 148 13.68 -13.06 -9.27
N ARG A 149 12.42 -13.27 -8.86
CA ARG A 149 11.25 -12.45 -9.21
C ARG A 149 10.32 -12.18 -8.02
N ASN A 150 9.45 -11.18 -8.18
CA ASN A 150 8.37 -10.91 -7.25
C ASN A 150 7.38 -12.09 -7.19
N LEU A 151 7.06 -12.53 -5.98
CA LEU A 151 6.05 -13.54 -5.71
C LEU A 151 4.81 -12.82 -5.13
N ILE A 152 3.67 -12.96 -5.79
CA ILE A 152 2.41 -12.41 -5.28
C ILE A 152 1.84 -13.34 -4.19
N PRO A 153 1.08 -12.82 -3.21
CA PRO A 153 0.49 -13.64 -2.15
C PRO A 153 -0.30 -14.86 -2.63
N GLU A 154 -0.98 -14.75 -3.79
CA GLU A 154 -1.75 -15.85 -4.40
C GLU A 154 -0.90 -17.05 -4.84
N ARG A 155 0.43 -16.91 -4.87
CA ARG A 155 1.37 -17.97 -5.26
C ARG A 155 2.13 -18.57 -4.07
N LEU A 156 1.76 -18.21 -2.85
CA LEU A 156 2.20 -18.91 -1.65
C LEU A 156 1.55 -20.29 -1.59
N ASP A 157 2.13 -21.20 -0.80
CA ASP A 157 1.41 -22.44 -0.50
C ASP A 157 0.14 -22.15 0.32
N LYS A 158 -0.78 -23.11 0.34
CA LYS A 158 -2.09 -22.90 0.97
C LYS A 158 -1.99 -22.54 2.45
N ALA A 159 -1.11 -23.20 3.21
CA ALA A 159 -1.01 -22.98 4.64
C ALA A 159 -0.42 -21.60 4.96
N GLU A 160 0.62 -21.19 4.22
CA GLU A 160 1.19 -19.86 4.29
C GLU A 160 0.19 -18.77 3.88
N ALA A 161 -0.54 -18.98 2.78
CA ALA A 161 -1.55 -18.05 2.31
C ALA A 161 -2.68 -17.88 3.33
N ASP A 162 -3.21 -18.97 3.90
CA ASP A 162 -4.28 -18.93 4.89
C ASP A 162 -3.83 -18.20 6.17
N ALA A 163 -2.61 -18.48 6.66
CA ALA A 163 -2.05 -17.80 7.83
C ALA A 163 -1.81 -16.30 7.56
N LEU A 164 -1.28 -15.95 6.39
CA LEU A 164 -1.09 -14.57 5.96
C LEU A 164 -2.43 -13.82 5.90
N MET A 165 -3.42 -14.42 5.24
CA MET A 165 -4.73 -13.81 5.04
C MET A 165 -5.44 -13.55 6.37
N ALA A 166 -5.37 -14.48 7.33
CA ALA A 166 -5.98 -14.29 8.64
C ALA A 166 -5.48 -13.00 9.36
N LEU A 167 -4.17 -12.75 9.31
CA LEU A 167 -3.60 -11.52 9.90
C LEU A 167 -3.92 -10.26 9.08
N CYS A 168 -3.86 -10.35 7.74
CA CYS A 168 -4.18 -9.22 6.87
C CYS A 168 -5.66 -8.81 6.98
N ASP A 169 -6.58 -9.77 7.05
CA ASP A 169 -8.01 -9.54 7.23
C ASP A 169 -8.29 -8.85 8.56
N SER A 170 -7.71 -9.36 9.64
CA SER A 170 -7.85 -8.78 10.98
C SER A 170 -7.34 -7.34 11.01
N ALA A 171 -6.20 -7.07 10.36
CA ALA A 171 -5.64 -5.72 10.25
C ALA A 171 -6.54 -4.80 9.41
N LEU A 172 -7.07 -5.26 8.28
CA LEU A 172 -7.98 -4.47 7.44
C LEU A 172 -9.27 -4.13 8.19
N ALA A 173 -9.89 -5.10 8.88
CA ALA A 173 -11.07 -4.88 9.69
C ALA A 173 -10.82 -3.82 10.78
N ALA A 174 -9.67 -3.89 11.46
CA ALA A 174 -9.29 -2.92 12.49
C ALA A 174 -9.07 -1.51 11.89
N VAL A 175 -8.40 -1.42 10.74
CA VAL A 175 -8.18 -0.14 10.03
C VAL A 175 -9.52 0.47 9.61
N VAL A 176 -10.43 -0.32 9.04
CA VAL A 176 -11.75 0.14 8.61
C VAL A 176 -12.59 0.59 9.81
N HIS A 177 -12.53 -0.13 10.93
CA HIS A 177 -13.20 0.28 12.17
C HIS A 177 -12.72 1.66 12.68
N VAL A 178 -11.40 1.91 12.63
CA VAL A 178 -10.81 3.18 13.06
C VAL A 178 -11.13 4.30 12.07
N LEU A 179 -10.88 4.08 10.78
CA LEU A 179 -11.04 5.10 9.73
C LEU A 179 -12.50 5.39 9.38
N LYS A 180 -13.39 4.41 9.57
CA LYS A 180 -14.80 4.48 9.14
C LYS A 180 -14.93 5.03 7.72
N PRO A 181 -14.30 4.40 6.71
CA PRO A 181 -14.35 4.90 5.35
C PRO A 181 -15.78 4.92 4.82
N SER A 182 -16.11 5.91 3.97
CA SER A 182 -17.41 5.97 3.29
C SER A 182 -17.54 4.94 2.17
N VAL A 183 -16.42 4.58 1.55
CA VAL A 183 -16.30 3.57 0.49
C VAL A 183 -14.89 2.99 0.53
N VAL A 184 -14.73 1.74 0.12
CA VAL A 184 -13.43 1.12 -0.12
C VAL A 184 -13.24 0.89 -1.61
N VAL A 185 -12.11 1.32 -2.17
CA VAL A 185 -11.79 1.12 -3.60
C VAL A 185 -10.58 0.20 -3.69
N GLY A 186 -10.80 -1.03 -4.15
CA GLY A 186 -9.73 -1.98 -4.41
C GLY A 186 -8.96 -1.61 -5.68
N ILE A 187 -7.66 -1.32 -5.54
CA ILE A 187 -6.74 -1.12 -6.66
C ILE A 187 -6.25 -2.50 -7.13
N GLY A 188 -6.93 -3.03 -8.14
CA GLY A 188 -6.77 -4.40 -8.61
C GLY A 188 -7.77 -5.38 -7.99
N ARG A 189 -7.99 -6.50 -8.69
CA ARG A 189 -9.03 -7.48 -8.33
C ARG A 189 -8.79 -8.16 -6.99
N TYR A 190 -7.53 -8.50 -6.69
CA TYR A 190 -7.18 -9.12 -5.41
C TYR A 190 -7.60 -8.22 -4.24
N ALA A 191 -7.20 -6.93 -4.25
CA ALA A 191 -7.55 -6.00 -3.18
C ALA A 191 -9.06 -5.80 -3.05
N GLN A 192 -9.78 -5.69 -4.18
CA GLN A 192 -11.24 -5.61 -4.18
C GLN A 192 -11.87 -6.85 -3.51
N GLN A 193 -11.47 -8.05 -3.92
CA GLN A 193 -12.01 -9.30 -3.40
C GLN A 193 -11.76 -9.45 -1.91
N ARG A 194 -10.55 -9.10 -1.44
CA ARG A 194 -10.24 -9.12 0.00
C ARG A 194 -11.06 -8.11 0.78
N ALA A 195 -11.24 -6.89 0.27
CA ALA A 195 -12.13 -5.91 0.90
C ALA A 195 -13.56 -6.42 1.02
N THR A 196 -14.13 -6.98 -0.07
CA THR A 196 -15.49 -7.56 -0.04
C THR A 196 -15.60 -8.71 0.96
N ALA A 197 -14.60 -9.59 1.02
CA ALA A 197 -14.60 -10.72 1.96
C ALA A 197 -14.56 -10.27 3.43
N VAL A 198 -13.76 -9.26 3.75
CA VAL A 198 -13.61 -8.75 5.13
C VAL A 198 -14.79 -7.89 5.57
N LEU A 199 -15.37 -7.11 4.65
CA LEU A 199 -16.40 -6.12 4.96
C LEU A 199 -17.82 -6.63 4.78
N GLY A 200 -18.00 -7.75 4.10
CA GLY A 200 -19.30 -8.33 3.80
C GLY A 200 -19.96 -7.71 2.57
N ALA A 201 -21.10 -8.29 2.18
CA ALA A 201 -21.81 -7.95 0.95
C ALA A 201 -22.44 -6.55 0.95
N ASP A 202 -22.75 -6.01 2.13
CA ASP A 202 -23.42 -4.70 2.26
C ASP A 202 -22.45 -3.51 2.20
N ALA A 203 -21.14 -3.78 2.21
CA ALA A 203 -20.13 -2.72 2.13
C ALA A 203 -19.99 -2.18 0.70
N ASP A 204 -19.90 -0.86 0.55
CA ASP A 204 -19.59 -0.24 -0.74
C ASP A 204 -18.10 -0.47 -1.08
N VAL A 205 -17.85 -1.51 -1.89
CA VAL A 205 -16.52 -1.86 -2.39
C VAL A 205 -16.46 -1.68 -3.91
N ARG A 206 -15.71 -0.68 -4.35
CA ARG A 206 -15.50 -0.35 -5.77
C ARG A 206 -14.20 -0.98 -6.29
N TYR A 207 -14.12 -1.09 -7.61
CA TYR A 207 -12.94 -1.57 -8.32
C TYR A 207 -12.26 -0.44 -9.08
N LEU A 208 -10.95 -0.30 -8.92
CA LEU A 208 -10.09 0.48 -9.80
C LEU A 208 -9.04 -0.44 -10.41
N LEU A 209 -8.81 -0.30 -11.73
CA LEU A 209 -7.77 -1.04 -12.43
C LEU A 209 -6.40 -0.80 -11.77
N HIS A 210 -5.58 -1.84 -11.62
CA HIS A 210 -4.24 -1.68 -11.05
C HIS A 210 -3.33 -0.85 -12.00
N PRO A 211 -2.54 0.12 -11.49
CA PRO A 211 -1.64 0.97 -12.27
C PRO A 211 -0.36 0.25 -12.74
N SER A 212 -0.37 -1.07 -12.93
CA SER A 212 0.86 -1.80 -13.30
C SER A 212 1.27 -1.48 -14.73
N PRO A 213 2.57 -1.23 -15.02
CA PRO A 213 3.08 -1.17 -16.38
C PRO A 213 2.91 -2.47 -17.17
N ALA A 214 2.75 -3.60 -16.47
CA ALA A 214 2.49 -4.90 -17.10
C ALA A 214 1.07 -5.01 -17.69
N ASN A 215 0.17 -4.06 -17.40
CA ASN A 215 -1.18 -4.04 -17.92
C ASN A 215 -1.32 -3.05 -19.08
N PRO A 216 -1.59 -3.51 -20.32
CA PRO A 216 -1.74 -2.63 -21.49
C PRO A 216 -2.82 -1.55 -21.32
N ALA A 217 -3.94 -1.87 -20.65
CA ALA A 217 -5.01 -0.90 -20.42
C ALA A 217 -4.56 0.23 -19.49
N ALA A 218 -3.74 -0.09 -18.48
CA ALA A 218 -3.19 0.90 -17.57
C ALA A 218 -2.15 1.81 -18.26
N ASN A 219 -1.41 1.27 -19.25
CA ASN A 219 -0.47 2.07 -20.04
C ASN A 219 -1.17 3.05 -20.99
N ARG A 220 -2.36 2.70 -21.49
CA ARG A 220 -3.12 3.56 -22.40
C ARG A 220 -3.69 4.80 -21.71
N ASN A 221 -4.44 4.62 -20.62
CA ASN A 221 -5.11 5.76 -19.98
C ASN A 221 -5.58 5.47 -18.54
N TRP A 222 -4.67 5.08 -17.65
CA TRP A 222 -5.02 4.87 -16.24
C TRP A 222 -5.59 6.12 -15.53
N PRO A 223 -5.08 7.36 -15.77
CA PRO A 223 -5.64 8.56 -15.16
C PRO A 223 -7.16 8.72 -15.39
N ALA A 224 -7.64 8.50 -16.62
CA ALA A 224 -9.07 8.59 -16.91
C ALA A 224 -9.90 7.51 -16.18
N LEU A 225 -9.36 6.30 -16.03
CA LEU A 225 -10.02 5.25 -15.24
C LEU A 225 -10.10 5.62 -13.75
N ALA A 226 -9.05 6.25 -13.22
CA ALA A 226 -9.07 6.77 -11.86
C ALA A 226 -10.12 7.87 -11.71
N GLU A 227 -10.22 8.80 -12.66
CA GLU A 227 -11.25 9.85 -12.64
C GLU A 227 -12.67 9.30 -12.75
N GLN A 228 -12.90 8.29 -13.58
CA GLN A 228 -14.21 7.65 -13.69
C GLN A 228 -14.66 7.02 -12.37
N VAL A 229 -13.75 6.35 -11.66
CA VAL A 229 -14.09 5.63 -10.42
C VAL A 229 -14.10 6.56 -9.21
N LEU A 230 -13.17 7.51 -9.13
CA LEU A 230 -12.97 8.39 -7.97
C LEU A 230 -13.67 9.74 -8.12
N GLY A 231 -14.21 10.05 -9.30
CA GLY A 231 -14.93 11.27 -9.66
C GLY A 231 -15.86 11.83 -8.58
N PRO A 232 -16.73 11.01 -7.97
CA PRO A 232 -17.66 11.49 -6.93
C PRO A 232 -16.99 12.12 -5.69
N TRP A 233 -15.70 11.85 -5.47
CA TRP A 233 -14.93 12.35 -4.33
C TRP A 233 -13.78 13.28 -4.72
N LEU A 234 -13.60 13.58 -6.00
CA LEU A 234 -12.58 14.53 -6.45
C LEU A 234 -13.09 15.98 -6.30
N PRO A 235 -12.21 16.94 -6.02
CA PRO A 235 -12.57 18.35 -6.14
C PRO A 235 -12.92 18.69 -7.60
N PRO A 236 -13.50 19.86 -7.89
CA PRO A 236 -13.57 20.37 -9.27
C PRO A 236 -12.21 20.26 -9.97
N ALA A 237 -12.22 20.09 -11.30
CA ALA A 237 -10.97 20.09 -12.04
C ALA A 237 -10.27 21.45 -11.85
N PRO A 238 -8.93 21.46 -11.69
CA PRO A 238 -8.15 22.69 -11.58
C PRO A 238 -8.26 23.55 -12.84
#